data_AF-A0A166MI62-F1
#
_entry.id   AF-A0A166MI62-F1
#
_cell.length_a   1.000
_cell.length_b   1.000
_cell.length_c   1.000
_cell.angle_alpha   90.00
_cell.angle_beta   90.00
_cell.angle_gamma   90.00
#
_symmetry.space_group_name_H-M   'P 1'
#
loop_
_entity.id
_entity.type
_entity.pdbx_description
1 polymer ?
#
loop_
_entity_poly.entity_id
_entity_poly.type
_entity_poly.pdbx_seq_one_letter_code
_entity_poly.pdbx_strand_id
1 'polypeptide(L)'
;MSDSVAIFGEGSFEDQVKELVEYVAKPLVDEERTAFIRPFSEALRSADGDAPFAESTERRRKVIERVVAEVKSFGEGSDRGA
;
A
#
# COMPACT_ATOMS: atom_id res chain seq x y z
N MET A 1 -17.27 -7.91 -13.14
CA MET A 1 -16.42 -6.75 -12.84
C MET A 1 -16.42 -6.63 -11.34
N SER A 2 -15.33 -7.01 -10.66
CA SER A 2 -15.32 -7.17 -9.20
C SER A 2 -15.50 -5.82 -8.50
N ASP A 3 -16.33 -5.78 -7.45
CA ASP A 3 -16.56 -4.59 -6.60
C ASP A 3 -15.26 -3.96 -6.07
N SER A 4 -14.19 -4.74 -5.95
CA SER A 4 -12.87 -4.25 -5.56
C SER A 4 -12.28 -3.20 -6.51
N VAL A 5 -12.67 -3.18 -7.80
CA VAL A 5 -12.23 -2.17 -8.77
C VAL A 5 -12.93 -0.82 -8.54
N ALA A 6 -14.14 -0.85 -7.97
CA ALA A 6 -14.90 0.37 -7.68
C ALA A 6 -14.44 1.07 -6.40
N ILE A 7 -13.89 0.33 -5.43
CA ILE A 7 -13.47 0.87 -4.12
C ILE A 7 -12.20 1.71 -4.24
N PHE A 8 -11.24 1.30 -5.07
CA PHE A 8 -9.96 2.01 -5.26
C PHE A 8 -9.92 2.81 -6.57
N GLY A 9 -11.07 3.22 -7.11
CA GLY A 9 -11.18 3.87 -8.41
C GLY A 9 -11.18 5.40 -8.37
N GLU A 10 -11.39 5.99 -7.20
CA GLU A 10 -11.47 7.43 -6.98
C GLU A 10 -10.16 7.98 -6.39
N GLY A 11 -9.86 9.26 -6.62
CA GLY A 11 -8.65 9.91 -6.09
C GLY A 11 -7.38 9.74 -6.93
N SER A 12 -6.24 10.15 -6.36
CA SER A 12 -4.92 10.02 -7.00
C SER A 12 -4.35 8.61 -6.83
N PHE A 13 -3.33 8.24 -7.60
CA PHE A 13 -2.65 6.94 -7.42
C PHE A 13 -2.12 6.79 -5.98
N GLU A 14 -1.62 7.89 -5.42
CA GLU A 14 -1.13 7.98 -4.06
C GLU A 14 -2.24 7.69 -3.03
N ASP A 15 -3.45 8.19 -3.27
CA ASP A 15 -4.60 7.92 -2.40
C ASP A 15 -5.03 6.47 -2.49
N GLN A 16 -5.10 5.91 -3.70
CA GLN A 16 -5.44 4.50 -3.92
C GLN A 16 -4.44 3.55 -3.23
N VAL A 17 -3.14 3.88 -3.27
CA VAL A 17 -2.13 3.09 -2.54
C VAL A 17 -2.32 3.21 -1.03
N LYS A 18 -2.59 4.41 -0.49
CA LYS A 18 -2.83 4.59 0.95
C LYS A 18 -4.03 3.76 1.41
N GLU A 19 -5.15 3.86 0.70
CA GLU A 19 -6.36 3.10 1.01
C GLU A 19 -6.10 1.59 0.98
N LEU A 20 -5.36 1.11 -0.02
CA LEU A 20 -5.02 -0.31 -0.12
C LEU A 20 -4.15 -0.77 1.06
N VAL A 21 -3.11 0.00 1.40
CA VAL A 21 -2.20 -0.31 2.51
C VAL A 21 -2.95 -0.27 3.84
N GLU A 22 -3.82 0.71 4.05
CA GLU A 22 -4.68 0.81 5.24
C GLU A 22 -5.66 -0.37 5.35
N TYR A 23 -6.25 -0.79 4.23
CA TYR A 23 -7.12 -1.95 4.17
C TYR A 23 -6.37 -3.24 4.54
N VAL A 24 -5.17 -3.45 4.01
CA VAL A 24 -4.31 -4.61 4.33
C VAL A 24 -3.87 -4.59 5.80
N ALA A 25 -3.63 -3.41 6.37
CA ALA A 25 -3.24 -3.25 7.77
C ALA A 25 -4.42 -3.36 8.76
N LYS A 26 -5.66 -3.46 8.28
CA LYS A 26 -6.88 -3.55 9.12
C LYS A 26 -6.85 -4.63 10.22
N PRO A 27 -6.29 -5.84 10.04
CA PRO A 27 -6.24 -6.85 11.09
C PRO A 27 -5.11 -6.64 12.12
N LEU A 28 -4.17 -5.73 11.86
CA LEU A 28 -3.03 -5.47 12.75
C LEU A 28 -3.41 -4.59 13.95
N VAL A 29 -2.72 -4.78 15.08
CA VAL A 29 -2.82 -3.88 16.24
C VAL A 29 -2.12 -2.55 15.94
N ASP A 30 -2.41 -1.50 16.70
CA ASP A 30 -2.02 -0.12 16.36
C ASP A 30 -0.52 0.08 16.14
N GLU A 31 0.34 -0.58 16.93
CA GLU A 31 1.80 -0.50 16.78
C GLU A 31 2.28 -1.19 15.50
N GLU A 32 1.82 -2.42 15.26
CA GLU A 32 2.13 -3.20 14.05
C GLU A 32 1.57 -2.53 12.79
N ARG A 33 0.36 -1.99 12.87
CA ARG A 33 -0.29 -1.19 11.82
C ARG A 33 0.55 0.03 11.48
N THR A 34 1.01 0.77 12.49
CA THR A 34 1.86 1.96 12.29
C THR A 34 3.18 1.58 11.62
N ALA A 35 3.82 0.51 12.10
CA ALA A 35 5.05 -0.02 11.53
C ALA A 35 4.87 -0.48 10.08
N PHE A 36 3.72 -1.06 9.75
CA PHE A 36 3.37 -1.51 8.40
C PHE A 36 3.11 -0.34 7.44
N ILE A 37 2.34 0.67 7.85
CA ILE A 37 1.92 1.78 6.98
C ILE A 37 3.07 2.76 6.72
N ARG A 38 3.88 3.07 7.75
CA ARG A 38 4.91 4.12 7.70
C ARG A 38 5.80 4.06 6.44
N PRO A 39 6.33 2.91 6.03
CA PRO A 39 7.25 2.85 4.91
C PRO A 39 6.58 3.13 3.55
N PHE A 40 5.26 2.92 3.42
CA PHE A 40 4.50 3.31 2.23
C PHE A 40 4.24 4.82 2.23
N SER A 41 3.90 5.39 3.39
CA SER A 41 3.77 6.85 3.55
C SER A 41 5.07 7.60 3.21
N GLU A 42 6.23 7.04 3.58
CA GLU A 42 7.54 7.59 3.22
C GLU A 42 7.82 7.46 1.71
N ALA A 43 7.49 6.32 1.10
CA ALA A 43 7.71 6.10 -0.34
C ALA A 43 6.82 6.97 -1.24
N LEU A 44 5.61 7.31 -0.77
CA LEU A 44 4.66 8.17 -1.47
C LEU A 44 4.97 9.67 -1.32
N ARG A 45 5.85 10.07 -0.39
CA ARG A 45 6.32 11.47 -0.34
C ARG A 45 7.17 11.77 -1.57
N SER A 46 6.88 12.89 -2.22
CA SER A 46 7.82 13.51 -3.15
C SER A 46 8.77 14.39 -2.37
N ALA A 47 10.06 14.29 -2.67
CA ALA A 47 11.03 15.26 -2.20
C ALA A 47 10.82 16.59 -2.94
N ASP A 48 11.19 17.70 -2.32
CA ASP A 48 11.13 19.01 -2.96
C ASP A 48 11.99 18.99 -4.25
N GLY A 49 11.34 19.25 -5.40
CA GLY A 49 11.99 19.25 -6.71
C GLY A 49 11.84 17.96 -7.53
N ASP A 50 11.26 16.89 -6.98
CA ASP A 50 10.91 15.71 -7.75
C ASP A 50 9.66 15.95 -8.61
N ALA A 51 9.60 15.27 -9.76
CA ALA A 51 8.36 15.12 -10.52
C ALA A 51 7.26 14.51 -9.62
N PRO A 52 5.99 14.88 -9.82
CA PRO A 52 4.86 14.29 -9.11
C PRO A 52 4.97 12.76 -9.08
N PHE A 53 4.65 12.14 -7.94
CA PHE A 53 4.81 10.69 -7.77
C PHE A 53 4.02 9.92 -8.85
N ALA A 54 2.81 10.40 -9.17
CA ALA A 54 2.00 9.93 -10.29
C ALA A 54 2.70 9.92 -11.67
N GLU A 55 3.71 10.76 -11.91
CA GLU A 55 4.42 10.83 -13.20
C GLU A 55 5.63 9.88 -13.25
N SER A 56 6.14 9.46 -12.10
CA SER A 56 7.28 8.54 -12.03
C SER A 56 6.83 7.08 -12.09
N THR A 57 6.88 6.48 -13.28
CA THR A 57 6.58 5.05 -13.50
C THR A 57 7.46 4.13 -12.65
N GLU A 58 8.72 4.48 -12.42
CA GLU A 58 9.62 3.70 -11.58
C GLU A 58 9.19 3.72 -10.10
N ARG A 59 8.86 4.90 -9.56
CA ARG A 59 8.41 5.04 -8.16
C ARG A 59 7.08 4.29 -7.95
N ARG A 60 6.14 4.42 -8.88
CA ARG A 60 4.87 3.67 -8.87
C ARG A 60 5.10 2.17 -8.87
N ARG A 61 5.99 1.66 -9.74
CA ARG A 61 6.33 0.23 -9.79
C ARG A 61 6.89 -0.27 -8.46
N LYS A 62 7.88 0.42 -7.89
CA LYS A 62 8.52 0.03 -6.62
C LYS A 62 7.51 -0.05 -5.48
N VAL A 63 6.59 0.90 -5.40
CA VAL A 63 5.54 0.89 -4.37
C VAL A 63 4.60 -0.30 -4.54
N ILE A 64 4.16 -0.59 -5.76
CA ILE A 64 3.30 -1.75 -6.03
C ILE A 64 4.01 -3.08 -5.76
N GLU A 65 5.27 -3.23 -6.18
CA GLU A 65 6.09 -4.42 -5.89
C GLU A 65 6.16 -4.69 -4.38
N ARG A 66 6.30 -3.62 -3.59
CA ARG A 66 6.32 -3.71 -2.14
C ARG A 66 4.97 -4.11 -1.55
N VAL A 67 3.88 -3.47 -1.99
CA VAL A 67 2.53 -3.86 -1.55
C VAL A 67 2.27 -5.35 -1.84
N VAL A 68 2.65 -5.81 -3.04
CA VAL A 68 2.49 -7.21 -3.45
C VAL A 68 3.33 -8.15 -2.58
N ALA A 69 4.57 -7.78 -2.25
CA ALA A 69 5.43 -8.59 -1.37
C ALA A 69 4.81 -8.77 0.02
N GLU A 70 4.33 -7.68 0.62
CA GLU A 70 3.69 -7.71 1.94
C GLU A 70 2.36 -8.51 1.94
N VAL A 71 1.53 -8.34 0.91
CA VAL A 71 0.27 -9.10 0.78
C VAL A 71 0.52 -10.60 0.60
N LYS A 72 1.60 -10.99 -0.11
CA LYS A 72 1.98 -12.40 -0.24
C LYS A 72 2.43 -13.00 1.08
N SER A 73 3.22 -12.27 1.88
CA SER A 73 3.61 -12.74 3.22
C SER A 73 2.43 -12.84 4.19
N PHE A 74 1.39 -12.02 4.01
CA PHE A 74 0.13 -12.18 4.75
C PHE A 74 -0.57 -13.52 4.46
N GLY A 75 -0.50 -14.03 3.23
CA GLY A 75 -1.06 -15.33 2.84
C GLY A 75 -0.24 -16.54 3.31
N GLU A 76 1.06 -16.35 3.54
CA GLU A 76 1.96 -17.40 4.07
C GLU A 76 1.89 -17.50 5.60
N GLY A 77 1.32 -16.50 6.29
CA GLY A 77 1.28 -16.39 7.75
C GLY A 77 -0.04 -16.80 8.43
N SER A 78 -1.10 -17.14 7.69
CA SER A 78 -2.40 -17.52 8.26
C SER A 78 -2.48 -18.96 8.81
N ASP A 79 -1.38 -19.72 8.75
CA ASP A 79 -1.28 -21.09 9.28
C ASP A 79 -0.78 -21.15 10.75
N ARG A 80 -1.11 -20.13 11.56
CA ARG A 80 -0.97 -20.17 13.02
C ARG A 80 -2.29 -19.83 13.69
N GLY A 81 -3.20 -20.80 13.67
CA GLY A 81 -4.49 -20.73 14.35
C GLY A 81 -5.24 -22.06 14.31
N ALA A 82 -4.57 -23.14 14.72
CA ALA A 82 -5.20 -24.40 15.12
C ALA A 82 -4.70 -24.79 16.52
#